data_AF-A0AAJ0CIT7-F1
#
_entry.id   AF-A0AAJ0CIT7-F1
#
_cell.length_a   1.000
_cell.length_b   1.000
_cell.length_c   1.000
_cell.angle_alpha   90.00
_cell.angle_beta   90.00
_cell.angle_gamma   90.00
#
_symmetry.space_group_name_H-M   'P 1'
#
loop_
_entity.id
_entity.type
_entity.pdbx_description
1 polymer ?
#
loop_
_entity_poly.entity_id
_entity_poly.type
_entity_poly.pdbx_seq_one_letter_code
_entity_poly.pdbx_strand_id
1 'polypeptide(L)'
;MNPALDPAMNPALNPALNPAMNPALDPAMNPALNPALNPAMNPELNPAMNPALNPALNPAINPAMNPAMNPAINPAIGFRRGLKLSQNPADEVLENVSNANTSLNKRRRNKANDKWQSQAHWGLARLSHSKSGQTTYRYDGNAGKGTCVIIIDSGIDAKHPEFGGRAKFLKKFSRGLNTDVLGRGTRIASVVGSKTYGVAKRAKIFGIKAIDDISCGLEYDSVIAAMEYTMKIAPTLKCPKGVAVLIGLGGFNSTAFSKAAKGLVDAGYFLTVAAGDGGVRSGSLTPALDPRVCTVGATDREDRYWKWSNFGTNVNILAPGVDIPSLTPGLRHRGTVRASKATVGSSTSLAAAHVAGLAAYLLGLGKDAGSLCDYIVVTGIRDVINYSSSNDSRNETANVLANNGFRE
;
A
#
# COMPACT_ATOMS: atom_id res chain seq x y z
N MET A 1 16.25 0.10 -64.63
CA MET A 1 17.37 0.60 -63.79
C MET A 1 17.34 2.13 -63.94
N ASN A 2 17.17 2.98 -62.93
CA ASN A 2 17.30 2.84 -61.48
C ASN A 2 16.39 3.90 -60.79
N PRO A 3 15.42 3.52 -59.93
CA PRO A 3 14.67 4.44 -59.06
C PRO A 3 15.38 4.53 -57.70
N ALA A 4 16.16 5.58 -57.44
CA ALA A 4 16.97 5.64 -56.22
C ALA A 4 17.34 7.04 -55.70
N LEU A 5 16.58 8.11 -55.96
CA LEU A 5 16.98 9.46 -55.51
C LEU A 5 15.94 10.26 -54.69
N ASP A 6 14.85 9.66 -54.24
CA ASP A 6 13.83 10.37 -53.44
C ASP A 6 13.62 9.92 -51.97
N PRO A 7 14.10 8.74 -51.47
CA PRO A 7 13.89 8.41 -50.06
C PRO A 7 15.04 8.82 -49.10
N ALA A 8 15.97 9.68 -49.51
CA ALA A 8 17.19 9.95 -48.72
C ALA A 8 17.28 11.31 -48.00
N MET A 9 16.50 12.33 -48.34
CA MET A 9 16.66 13.68 -47.74
C MET A 9 15.73 14.00 -46.56
N ASN A 10 14.65 13.25 -46.34
CA ASN A 10 13.71 13.52 -45.25
C ASN A 10 14.10 12.93 -43.86
N PRO A 11 14.82 11.79 -43.75
CA PRO A 11 15.24 11.28 -42.44
C PRO A 11 16.40 12.06 -41.79
N ALA A 12 17.12 12.89 -42.53
CA ALA A 12 18.35 13.54 -42.06
C ALA A 12 18.17 14.94 -41.46
N LEU A 13 17.10 15.67 -41.82
CA LEU A 13 16.89 17.06 -41.37
C LEU A 13 16.11 17.18 -40.05
N ASN A 14 15.26 16.19 -39.74
CA ASN A 14 14.38 16.24 -38.56
C ASN A 14 15.08 15.95 -37.21
N PRO A 15 16.09 15.05 -37.14
CA PRO A 15 16.82 14.80 -35.88
C PRO A 15 17.78 15.94 -35.48
N ALA A 16 18.13 16.85 -36.40
CA ALA A 16 19.11 17.91 -36.14
C ALA A 16 18.48 19.25 -35.71
N LEU A 17 17.25 19.56 -36.16
CA LEU A 17 16.60 20.85 -35.86
C LEU A 17 15.78 20.84 -34.55
N ASN A 18 15.18 19.70 -34.16
CA ASN A 18 14.35 19.60 -32.96
C ASN A 18 15.12 19.72 -31.62
N PRO A 19 16.34 19.16 -31.45
CA PRO A 19 17.08 19.30 -30.20
C PRO A 19 17.63 20.71 -29.97
N ALA A 20 17.75 21.54 -31.01
CA ALA A 20 18.32 22.88 -30.92
C ALA A 20 17.27 23.97 -30.67
N MET A 21 16.03 23.82 -31.17
CA MET A 21 14.99 24.86 -31.05
C MET A 21 14.11 24.72 -29.80
N ASN A 22 13.83 23.50 -29.32
CA ASN A 22 12.95 23.29 -28.16
C ASN A 22 13.52 23.82 -26.82
N PRO A 23 14.82 23.64 -26.50
CA PRO A 23 15.37 24.16 -25.24
C PRO A 23 15.45 25.69 -25.18
N ALA A 24 15.34 26.38 -26.31
CA ALA A 24 15.43 27.85 -26.40
C ALA A 24 14.06 28.55 -26.34
N LEU A 25 12.99 27.92 -26.86
CA LEU A 25 11.65 28.52 -26.91
C LEU A 25 10.80 28.26 -25.66
N ASP A 26 10.94 27.09 -25.03
CA ASP A 26 10.12 26.70 -23.87
C ASP A 26 10.40 27.52 -22.58
N PRO A 27 11.66 27.84 -22.21
CA PRO A 27 11.92 28.64 -21.02
C PRO A 27 11.53 30.12 -21.17
N ALA A 28 11.40 30.62 -22.41
CA ALA A 28 11.13 32.03 -22.68
C ALA A 28 9.62 32.35 -22.81
N MET A 29 8.82 31.46 -23.40
CA MET A 29 7.40 31.72 -23.65
C MET A 29 6.48 31.32 -22.48
N ASN A 30 6.83 30.24 -21.76
CA ASN A 30 5.94 29.65 -20.75
C ASN A 30 5.78 30.50 -19.47
N PRO A 31 6.83 31.19 -18.96
CA PRO A 31 6.69 32.10 -17.82
C PRO A 31 6.00 33.43 -18.16
N ALA A 32 5.95 33.82 -19.44
CA ALA A 32 5.38 35.09 -19.88
C ALA A 32 3.88 34.99 -20.24
N LEU A 33 3.44 33.87 -20.84
CA LEU A 33 2.06 33.71 -21.32
C LEU A 33 1.09 33.20 -20.24
N ASN A 34 1.53 32.30 -19.35
CA ASN A 34 0.65 31.69 -18.34
C ASN A 34 0.12 32.65 -17.27
N PRO A 35 0.90 33.60 -16.75
CA PRO A 35 0.40 34.57 -15.77
C PRO A 35 -0.54 35.62 -16.39
N ALA A 36 -0.47 35.84 -17.70
CA ALA A 36 -1.28 36.85 -18.40
C ALA A 36 -2.62 36.30 -18.92
N LEU A 37 -2.66 35.07 -19.43
CA LEU A 37 -3.86 34.50 -20.05
C LEU A 37 -4.82 33.83 -19.04
N ASN A 38 -4.30 33.19 -18.00
CA ASN A 38 -5.14 32.47 -17.03
C ASN A 38 -6.05 33.38 -16.19
N PRO A 39 -5.62 34.55 -15.69
CA PRO A 39 -6.51 35.44 -14.96
C PRO A 39 -7.54 36.16 -15.85
N ALA A 40 -7.26 36.30 -17.15
CA ALA A 40 -8.14 36.98 -18.10
C ALA A 40 -9.25 36.06 -18.65
N MET A 41 -8.95 34.79 -18.93
CA MET A 41 -9.88 33.88 -19.60
C MET A 41 -10.78 33.07 -18.66
N ASN A 42 -10.31 32.69 -17.47
CA ASN A 42 -11.06 31.85 -16.54
C ASN A 42 -12.33 32.51 -15.95
N PRO A 43 -12.36 33.82 -15.65
CA PRO A 43 -13.56 34.49 -15.14
C PRO A 43 -14.68 34.65 -16.18
N GLU A 44 -14.36 34.64 -17.47
CA GLU A 44 -15.36 34.84 -18.54
C GLU A 44 -15.86 33.51 -19.15
N LEU A 45 -15.00 32.49 -19.32
CA LEU A 45 -15.40 31.23 -19.96
C LEU A 45 -16.16 30.27 -19.04
N ASN A 46 -15.79 30.18 -17.76
CA ASN A 46 -16.42 29.22 -16.83
C ASN A 46 -17.89 29.56 -16.49
N PRO A 47 -18.27 30.83 -16.26
CA PRO A 47 -19.67 31.18 -16.03
C PRO A 47 -20.53 31.10 -17.31
N ALA A 48 -19.93 31.19 -18.50
CA ALA A 48 -20.66 31.12 -19.77
C ALA A 48 -20.91 29.68 -20.24
N MET A 49 -19.95 28.75 -20.06
CA MET A 49 -20.06 27.39 -20.58
C MET A 49 -20.82 26.41 -19.66
N ASN A 50 -20.67 26.54 -18.33
CA ASN A 50 -21.28 25.60 -17.38
C ASN A 50 -22.83 25.65 -17.35
N PRO A 51 -23.49 26.82 -17.41
CA PRO A 51 -24.95 26.88 -17.46
C PRO A 51 -25.53 26.43 -18.81
N ALA A 52 -24.73 26.43 -19.88
CA ALA A 52 -25.18 26.04 -21.22
C ALA A 52 -25.02 24.52 -21.48
N LEU A 53 -23.92 23.91 -21.03
CA LEU A 53 -23.62 22.50 -21.30
C LEU A 53 -24.33 21.52 -20.36
N ASN A 54 -24.48 21.86 -19.07
CA ASN A 54 -25.07 20.93 -18.10
C ASN A 54 -26.56 20.65 -18.31
N PRO A 55 -27.42 21.64 -18.64
CA PRO A 55 -28.83 21.38 -18.93
C PRO A 55 -29.05 20.70 -20.29
N ALA A 56 -28.09 20.77 -21.21
CA ALA A 56 -28.20 20.15 -22.53
C ALA A 56 -27.74 18.68 -22.54
N LEU A 57 -26.68 18.33 -21.81
CA LEU A 57 -26.10 16.98 -21.83
C LEU A 57 -26.77 16.01 -20.84
N ASN A 58 -27.17 16.47 -19.66
CA ASN A 58 -27.74 15.58 -18.63
C ASN A 58 -29.10 14.96 -19.03
N PRO A 59 -30.04 15.70 -19.66
CA PRO A 59 -31.31 15.11 -20.10
C PRO A 59 -31.17 14.24 -21.35
N ALA A 60 -30.08 14.34 -22.11
CA ALA A 60 -29.84 13.54 -23.31
C ALA A 60 -29.16 12.20 -23.01
N ILE A 61 -28.20 12.18 -22.06
CA ILE A 61 -27.38 11.00 -21.77
C ILE A 61 -28.08 10.03 -20.80
N ASN A 62 -28.76 10.56 -19.76
CA ASN A 62 -29.37 9.73 -18.72
C ASN A 62 -30.53 8.85 -19.22
N PRO A 63 -31.45 9.32 -20.09
CA PRO A 63 -32.52 8.48 -20.63
C PRO A 63 -32.05 7.50 -21.71
N ALA A 64 -30.88 7.72 -22.32
CA ALA A 64 -30.34 6.84 -23.37
C ALA A 64 -29.56 5.65 -22.78
N MET A 65 -28.82 5.83 -21.69
CA MET A 65 -28.01 4.76 -21.08
C MET A 65 -28.80 3.84 -20.14
N ASN A 66 -29.77 4.36 -19.39
CA ASN A 66 -30.53 3.57 -18.41
C ASN A 66 -31.38 2.44 -19.02
N PRO A 67 -32.10 2.65 -20.14
CA PRO A 67 -32.89 1.60 -20.76
C PRO A 67 -32.06 0.58 -21.55
N ALA A 68 -30.83 0.93 -21.95
CA ALA A 68 -29.95 0.05 -22.73
C ALA A 68 -29.21 -0.97 -21.84
N MET A 69 -28.87 -0.62 -20.60
CA MET A 69 -28.13 -1.51 -19.69
C MET A 69 -29.03 -2.43 -18.85
N ASN A 70 -30.24 -2.01 -18.50
CA ASN A 70 -31.14 -2.80 -17.64
C ASN A 70 -31.65 -4.13 -18.26
N PRO A 71 -31.99 -4.21 -19.55
CA PRO A 71 -32.47 -5.46 -20.16
C PRO A 71 -31.36 -6.48 -20.46
N ALA A 72 -30.09 -6.04 -20.56
CA ALA A 72 -28.96 -6.92 -20.87
C ALA A 72 -28.44 -7.71 -19.65
N ILE A 73 -28.71 -7.24 -18.43
CA ILE A 73 -28.20 -7.86 -17.18
C ILE A 73 -29.25 -8.78 -16.53
N ASN A 74 -30.55 -8.48 -16.67
CA ASN A 74 -31.62 -9.20 -15.97
C ASN A 74 -31.86 -10.66 -16.40
N PRO A 75 -31.68 -11.10 -17.66
CA PRO A 75 -31.94 -12.50 -18.04
C PRO A 75 -30.82 -13.47 -17.60
N ALA A 76 -29.60 -12.98 -17.36
CA ALA A 76 -28.45 -13.82 -17.00
C ALA A 76 -28.43 -14.29 -15.53
N ILE A 77 -29.34 -13.77 -14.69
CA ILE A 77 -29.43 -14.06 -13.25
C ILE A 77 -30.58 -15.03 -12.92
N GLY A 78 -31.33 -15.50 -13.93
CA GLY A 78 -32.50 -16.36 -13.78
C GLY A 78 -32.25 -17.81 -13.32
N PHE A 79 -31.00 -18.25 -13.10
CA PHE A 79 -30.69 -19.66 -12.81
C PHE A 79 -29.84 -19.91 -11.56
N ARG A 80 -30.01 -19.18 -10.46
CA ARG A 80 -29.57 -19.63 -9.12
C ARG A 80 -30.50 -19.11 -8.02
N ARG A 81 -31.70 -19.67 -7.90
CA ARG A 81 -32.54 -19.52 -6.69
C ARG A 81 -31.95 -20.36 -5.57
N GLY A 82 -31.56 -19.71 -4.47
CA GLY A 82 -31.37 -20.35 -3.17
C GLY A 82 -30.04 -20.02 -2.49
N LEU A 83 -29.88 -18.79 -1.98
CA LEU A 83 -29.14 -18.41 -0.76
C LEU A 83 -29.22 -16.88 -0.63
N LYS A 84 -29.52 -16.38 0.59
CA LYS A 84 -29.71 -14.95 0.90
C LYS A 84 -28.52 -14.12 0.41
N LEU A 85 -28.76 -13.17 -0.50
CA LEU A 85 -27.80 -12.16 -0.94
C LEU A 85 -28.39 -10.77 -0.66
N SER A 86 -27.75 -10.03 0.22
CA SER A 86 -27.95 -8.61 0.44
C SER A 86 -26.57 -7.96 0.30
N GLN A 87 -26.34 -7.30 -0.82
CA GLN A 87 -25.72 -5.98 -0.99
C GLN A 87 -25.14 -5.86 -2.40
N ASN A 88 -25.53 -4.78 -3.09
CA ASN A 88 -24.96 -4.35 -4.35
C ASN A 88 -23.54 -3.80 -4.07
N PRO A 89 -22.50 -4.12 -4.87
CA PRO A 89 -21.13 -3.64 -4.59
C PRO A 89 -21.02 -2.11 -4.49
N ALA A 90 -21.88 -1.36 -5.18
CA ALA A 90 -21.94 0.10 -5.06
C ALA A 90 -22.47 0.56 -3.68
N ASP A 91 -23.42 -0.18 -3.10
CA ASP A 91 -23.99 0.11 -1.77
C ASP A 91 -22.96 -0.20 -0.68
N GLU A 92 -22.15 -1.25 -0.84
CA GLU A 92 -21.06 -1.59 0.07
C GLU A 92 -19.97 -0.50 0.09
N VAL A 93 -19.60 0.05 -1.07
CA VAL A 93 -18.66 1.17 -1.17
C VAL A 93 -19.23 2.44 -0.52
N LEU A 94 -20.50 2.76 -0.77
CA LEU A 94 -21.16 3.94 -0.18
C LEU A 94 -21.32 3.81 1.34
N GLU A 95 -21.66 2.62 1.83
CA GLU A 95 -21.74 2.31 3.26
C GLU A 95 -20.35 2.42 3.92
N ASN A 96 -19.29 1.93 3.26
CA ASN A 96 -17.91 2.06 3.72
C ASN A 96 -17.44 3.53 3.80
N VAL A 97 -17.79 4.36 2.81
CA VAL A 97 -17.51 5.81 2.82
C VAL A 97 -18.27 6.52 3.93
N SER A 98 -19.56 6.21 4.12
CA SER A 98 -20.40 6.78 5.19
C SER A 98 -19.87 6.42 6.59
N ASN A 99 -19.47 5.16 6.78
CA ASN A 99 -18.86 4.66 8.01
C ASN A 99 -17.48 5.29 8.27
N ALA A 100 -16.70 5.56 7.20
CA ALA A 100 -15.44 6.28 7.31
C ALA A 100 -15.61 7.73 7.76
N ASN A 101 -16.58 8.45 7.18
CA ASN A 101 -16.90 9.82 7.57
C ASN A 101 -17.42 9.92 9.01
N THR A 102 -18.30 8.99 9.42
CA THR A 102 -18.82 8.92 10.80
C THR A 102 -17.71 8.63 11.82
N SER A 103 -16.76 7.77 11.44
CA SER A 103 -15.56 7.45 12.22
C SER A 103 -14.61 8.65 12.38
N LEU A 104 -14.35 9.40 11.30
CA LEU A 104 -13.56 10.63 11.34
C LEU A 104 -14.21 11.68 12.26
N ASN A 105 -15.54 11.80 12.21
CA ASN A 105 -16.30 12.71 13.07
C ASN A 105 -16.29 12.27 14.55
N LYS A 106 -16.34 10.96 14.84
CA LYS A 106 -16.23 10.44 16.23
C LYS A 106 -14.83 10.67 16.81
N ARG A 107 -13.77 10.67 15.99
CA ARG A 107 -12.39 10.97 16.41
C ARG A 107 -12.17 12.41 16.84
N ARG A 108 -12.87 13.38 16.24
CA ARG A 108 -12.84 14.79 16.71
C ARG A 108 -13.20 14.92 18.19
N ARG A 109 -13.95 13.98 18.77
CA ARG A 109 -14.38 14.00 20.19
C ARG A 109 -13.37 13.39 21.19
N ASN A 110 -12.31 12.69 20.76
CA ASN A 110 -11.44 11.92 21.69
C ASN A 110 -9.94 12.32 21.68
N LYS A 111 -9.63 13.61 21.47
CA LYS A 111 -8.26 14.17 21.50
C LYS A 111 -7.43 13.80 22.75
N ALA A 112 -8.08 13.49 23.88
CA ALA A 112 -7.41 13.21 25.16
C ALA A 112 -6.52 11.93 25.16
N ASN A 113 -6.75 10.98 24.24
CA ASN A 113 -5.97 9.75 24.16
C ASN A 113 -4.86 9.79 23.08
N ASP A 114 -4.74 10.89 22.34
CA ASP A 114 -3.72 11.03 21.32
C ASP A 114 -2.31 11.06 21.94
N LYS A 115 -1.37 10.43 21.25
CA LYS A 115 0.04 10.36 21.60
C LYS A 115 0.88 10.91 20.47
N TRP A 116 2.05 11.39 20.87
CA TRP A 116 3.02 12.01 20.00
C TRP A 116 4.38 11.36 20.23
N GLN A 117 5.02 10.95 19.15
CA GLN A 117 6.44 10.64 19.15
C GLN A 117 7.16 11.78 18.45
N SER A 118 7.92 12.56 19.21
CA SER A 118 8.89 13.52 18.67
C SER A 118 10.05 12.80 17.99
N GLN A 119 10.65 13.42 16.97
CA GLN A 119 11.78 12.86 16.23
C GLN A 119 11.47 11.46 15.68
N ALA A 120 10.23 11.27 15.23
CA ALA A 120 9.85 10.05 14.51
C ALA A 120 10.54 10.04 13.15
N HIS A 121 10.94 8.84 12.68
CA HIS A 121 11.45 8.74 11.33
C HIS A 121 10.37 9.11 10.31
N TRP A 122 10.80 9.53 9.12
CA TRP A 122 9.95 10.15 8.12
C TRP A 122 8.72 9.30 7.76
N GLY A 123 8.86 7.98 7.65
CA GLY A 123 7.77 7.07 7.33
C GLY A 123 6.62 7.09 8.35
N LEU A 124 6.92 7.04 9.66
CA LEU A 124 5.89 7.20 10.68
C LEU A 124 5.27 8.60 10.63
N ALA A 125 6.09 9.64 10.49
CA ALA A 125 5.57 10.99 10.42
C ALA A 125 4.61 11.17 9.24
N ARG A 126 4.99 10.67 8.06
CA ARG A 126 4.20 10.75 6.82
C ARG A 126 2.85 10.05 6.92
N LEU A 127 2.77 8.93 7.65
CA LEU A 127 1.52 8.21 7.91
C LEU A 127 0.51 9.03 8.74
N SER A 128 0.92 10.11 9.40
CA SER A 128 0.05 10.85 10.34
C SER A 128 -0.17 12.32 10.01
N HIS A 129 0.23 12.75 8.80
CA HIS A 129 0.14 14.14 8.35
C HIS A 129 -0.36 14.24 6.93
N SER A 130 -0.97 15.39 6.59
CA SER A 130 -1.43 15.67 5.23
C SER A 130 -0.27 15.93 4.26
N LYS A 131 0.81 16.56 4.75
CA LYS A 131 1.99 16.95 3.98
C LYS A 131 3.25 16.19 4.41
N SER A 132 4.21 16.09 3.51
CA SER A 132 5.56 15.59 3.80
C SER A 132 6.38 16.57 4.65
N GLY A 133 7.57 16.15 5.10
CA GLY A 133 8.52 16.99 5.85
C GLY A 133 8.33 17.03 7.37
N GLN A 134 7.26 16.45 7.90
CA GLN A 134 7.00 16.41 9.35
C GLN A 134 7.93 15.44 10.08
N THR A 135 8.19 15.72 11.37
CA THR A 135 9.14 14.95 12.21
C THR A 135 8.49 14.36 13.47
N THR A 136 7.17 14.46 13.55
CA THR A 136 6.38 13.88 14.64
C THR A 136 5.50 12.77 14.10
N TYR A 137 5.24 11.75 14.91
CA TYR A 137 4.22 10.74 14.62
C TYR A 137 3.08 10.88 15.61
N ARG A 138 1.90 11.26 15.12
CA ARG A 138 0.66 11.35 15.90
C ARG A 138 -0.15 10.07 15.74
N TYR A 139 -0.60 9.51 16.85
CA TYR A 139 -1.38 8.28 16.85
C TYR A 139 -2.29 8.19 18.08
N ASP A 140 -3.35 7.38 18.01
CA ASP A 140 -4.20 7.10 19.17
C ASP A 140 -3.48 6.16 20.16
N GLY A 141 -3.55 6.44 21.47
CA GLY A 141 -2.88 5.70 22.54
C GLY A 141 -3.26 4.21 22.69
N ASN A 142 -4.31 3.74 22.02
CA ASN A 142 -4.58 2.32 21.83
C ASN A 142 -3.40 1.64 21.12
N ALA A 143 -2.85 2.27 20.09
CA ALA A 143 -1.65 1.84 19.36
C ALA A 143 -1.65 0.35 18.95
N GLY A 144 -2.80 -0.22 18.58
CA GLY A 144 -2.96 -1.63 18.20
C GLY A 144 -3.06 -2.60 19.38
N LYS A 145 -3.46 -2.13 20.58
CA LYS A 145 -3.65 -3.01 21.73
C LYS A 145 -4.73 -4.05 21.44
N GLY A 146 -4.40 -5.32 21.66
CA GLY A 146 -5.34 -6.44 21.49
C GLY A 146 -5.35 -7.04 20.08
N THR A 147 -4.54 -6.52 19.16
CA THR A 147 -4.33 -7.11 17.83
C THR A 147 -3.05 -7.92 17.77
N CYS A 148 -2.94 -8.71 16.71
CA CYS A 148 -1.76 -9.49 16.40
C CYS A 148 -1.35 -9.27 14.95
N VAL A 149 -0.05 -9.24 14.71
CA VAL A 149 0.52 -9.23 13.36
C VAL A 149 1.39 -10.46 13.19
N ILE A 150 1.02 -11.32 12.25
CA ILE A 150 1.78 -12.52 11.88
C ILE A 150 2.61 -12.17 10.64
N ILE A 151 3.92 -12.36 10.73
CA ILE A 151 4.88 -12.00 9.70
C ILE A 151 5.46 -13.29 9.14
N ILE A 152 5.26 -13.52 7.86
CA ILE A 152 5.81 -14.65 7.10
C ILE A 152 6.98 -14.11 6.28
N ASP A 153 8.22 -14.35 6.75
CA ASP A 153 9.46 -13.83 6.15
C ASP A 153 10.68 -14.69 6.60
N SER A 154 11.85 -14.11 6.82
CA SER A 154 13.07 -14.80 7.27
C SER A 154 13.09 -15.20 8.76
N GLY A 155 12.01 -14.88 9.49
CA GLY A 155 11.87 -15.10 10.93
C GLY A 155 11.76 -13.79 11.70
N ILE A 156 12.01 -13.83 13.01
CA ILE A 156 12.11 -12.63 13.84
C ILE A 156 13.10 -12.84 14.99
N ASP A 157 13.95 -11.86 15.29
CA ASP A 157 14.62 -11.79 16.59
C ASP A 157 13.64 -11.27 17.66
N ALA A 158 12.75 -12.15 18.12
CA ALA A 158 11.69 -11.81 19.08
C ALA A 158 12.22 -11.30 20.43
N LYS A 159 13.50 -11.57 20.75
CA LYS A 159 14.14 -11.14 22.00
C LYS A 159 14.69 -9.72 21.92
N HIS A 160 14.59 -9.05 20.77
CA HIS A 160 15.05 -7.68 20.61
C HIS A 160 14.32 -6.74 21.60
N PRO A 161 15.04 -5.93 22.41
CA PRO A 161 14.45 -5.10 23.46
C PRO A 161 13.33 -4.15 23.00
N GLU A 162 13.45 -3.61 21.79
CA GLU A 162 12.43 -2.76 21.15
C GLU A 162 11.04 -3.40 20.99
N PHE A 163 10.92 -4.73 21.03
CA PHE A 163 9.61 -5.39 21.05
C PHE A 163 9.01 -5.48 22.45
N GLY A 164 9.80 -5.28 23.52
CA GLY A 164 9.31 -5.24 24.90
C GLY A 164 8.53 -6.49 25.31
N GLY A 165 8.96 -7.67 24.83
CA GLY A 165 8.28 -8.96 25.08
C GLY A 165 6.99 -9.20 24.29
N ARG A 166 6.59 -8.29 23.38
CA ARG A 166 5.39 -8.45 22.55
C ARG A 166 5.63 -9.30 21.29
N ALA A 167 6.88 -9.57 20.95
CA ALA A 167 7.25 -10.40 19.81
C ALA A 167 7.45 -11.87 20.23
N LYS A 168 7.09 -12.81 19.34
CA LYS A 168 7.36 -14.24 19.51
C LYS A 168 7.68 -14.91 18.18
N PHE A 169 8.70 -15.76 18.16
CA PHE A 169 8.93 -16.69 17.06
C PHE A 169 7.99 -17.89 17.20
N LEU A 170 7.23 -18.22 16.15
CA LEU A 170 6.26 -19.32 16.18
C LEU A 170 6.84 -20.62 15.64
N LYS A 171 7.28 -20.61 14.38
CA LYS A 171 7.69 -21.83 13.65
C LYS A 171 8.57 -21.44 12.45
N LYS A 172 9.41 -22.38 11.98
CA LYS A 172 10.04 -22.29 10.66
C LYS A 172 9.54 -23.42 9.75
N PHE A 173 9.52 -23.10 8.46
CA PHE A 173 9.23 -23.99 7.33
C PHE A 173 10.37 -24.02 6.30
N SER A 174 11.40 -23.21 6.49
CA SER A 174 12.62 -23.19 5.68
C SER A 174 13.83 -23.70 6.49
N ARG A 175 14.97 -23.86 5.82
CA ARG A 175 16.25 -24.21 6.46
C ARG A 175 16.77 -23.07 7.34
N GLY A 176 17.73 -23.39 8.21
CA GLY A 176 18.39 -22.38 9.06
C GLY A 176 17.98 -22.44 10.53
N LEU A 177 18.24 -21.38 11.29
CA LEU A 177 18.00 -21.31 12.73
C LEU A 177 16.55 -20.93 13.08
N ASN A 178 16.14 -21.19 14.34
CA ASN A 178 14.82 -20.77 14.88
C ASN A 178 14.84 -19.31 15.35
N THR A 179 15.40 -18.44 14.51
CA THR A 179 15.52 -17.00 14.71
C THR A 179 15.70 -16.35 13.34
N ASP A 180 15.71 -15.03 13.30
CA ASP A 180 16.11 -14.31 12.09
C ASP A 180 17.60 -13.99 12.13
N VAL A 181 18.36 -14.56 11.20
CA VAL A 181 19.77 -14.19 10.98
C VAL A 181 19.95 -13.33 9.73
N LEU A 182 19.03 -13.42 8.76
CA LEU A 182 19.06 -12.63 7.54
C LEU A 182 18.65 -11.16 7.80
N GLY A 183 17.79 -10.95 8.79
CA GLY A 183 17.35 -9.65 9.26
C GLY A 183 16.15 -9.06 8.55
N ARG A 184 15.70 -9.64 7.42
CA ARG A 184 14.54 -9.14 6.67
C ARG A 184 13.27 -9.12 7.51
N GLY A 185 12.94 -10.24 8.15
CA GLY A 185 11.76 -10.38 8.98
C GLY A 185 11.80 -9.47 10.22
N THR A 186 12.97 -9.31 10.86
CA THR A 186 13.16 -8.41 11.99
C THR A 186 13.01 -6.94 11.58
N ARG A 187 13.51 -6.55 10.40
CA ARG A 187 13.32 -5.19 9.85
C ARG A 187 11.84 -4.87 9.68
N ILE A 188 11.09 -5.68 8.96
CA ILE A 188 9.66 -5.42 8.73
C ILE A 188 8.85 -5.54 10.03
N ALA A 189 9.19 -6.47 10.92
CA ALA A 189 8.57 -6.55 12.25
C ALA A 189 8.78 -5.28 13.07
N SER A 190 9.95 -4.66 12.95
CA SER A 190 10.23 -3.41 13.65
C SER A 190 9.37 -2.26 13.17
N VAL A 191 9.13 -2.15 11.86
CA VAL A 191 8.24 -1.14 11.26
C VAL A 191 6.78 -1.39 11.62
N VAL A 192 6.37 -2.66 11.74
CA VAL A 192 5.02 -3.02 12.19
C VAL A 192 4.77 -2.52 13.63
N GLY A 193 5.66 -2.82 14.58
CA GLY A 193 5.31 -2.58 15.98
C GLY A 193 6.46 -2.58 16.99
N SER A 194 7.69 -2.24 16.61
CA SER A 194 8.71 -1.86 17.61
C SER A 194 8.29 -0.60 18.39
N LYS A 195 8.91 -0.35 19.55
CA LYS A 195 8.65 0.86 20.35
C LYS A 195 8.99 2.13 19.56
N THR A 196 10.15 2.17 18.91
CA THR A 196 10.68 3.38 18.28
C THR A 196 10.26 3.52 16.81
N TYR A 197 10.34 2.44 16.03
CA TYR A 197 10.11 2.44 14.58
C TYR A 197 8.72 1.94 14.18
N GLY A 198 7.96 1.40 15.14
CA GLY A 198 6.70 0.72 14.86
C GLY A 198 5.50 1.65 14.70
N VAL A 199 4.60 1.31 13.76
CA VAL A 199 3.28 1.95 13.59
C VAL A 199 2.34 1.57 14.74
N ALA A 200 2.16 0.27 15.01
CA ALA A 200 1.28 -0.28 16.04
C ALA A 200 2.07 -0.71 17.29
N LYS A 201 2.48 0.26 18.09
CA LYS A 201 3.42 0.10 19.22
C LYS A 201 2.94 -0.82 20.35
N ARG A 202 1.67 -1.24 20.37
CA ARG A 202 1.08 -2.13 21.38
C ARG A 202 0.50 -3.42 20.80
N ALA A 203 0.65 -3.66 19.51
CA ALA A 203 0.31 -4.94 18.89
C ALA A 203 1.27 -6.05 19.36
N LYS A 204 0.78 -7.30 19.35
CA LYS A 204 1.63 -8.50 19.46
C LYS A 204 2.16 -8.86 18.09
N ILE A 205 3.42 -9.28 18.01
CA ILE A 205 4.08 -9.59 16.74
C ILE A 205 4.51 -11.06 16.76
N PHE A 206 4.21 -11.79 15.70
CA PHE A 206 4.54 -13.19 15.58
C PHE A 206 5.32 -13.42 14.30
N GLY A 207 6.52 -13.98 14.39
CA GLY A 207 7.30 -14.34 13.22
C GLY A 207 7.16 -15.81 12.87
N ILE A 208 6.88 -16.10 11.60
CA ILE A 208 6.99 -17.42 10.98
C ILE A 208 8.09 -17.33 9.93
N LYS A 209 9.05 -18.23 10.01
CA LYS A 209 10.18 -18.28 9.07
C LYS A 209 9.82 -19.16 7.87
N ALA A 210 9.80 -18.57 6.68
CA ALA A 210 9.53 -19.22 5.41
C ALA A 210 10.60 -18.91 4.33
N ILE A 211 11.57 -18.04 4.64
CA ILE A 211 12.77 -17.80 3.85
C ILE A 211 13.95 -18.38 4.64
N ASP A 212 14.86 -19.10 4.00
CA ASP A 212 16.02 -19.68 4.68
C ASP A 212 17.07 -18.60 5.09
N ASP A 213 18.21 -19.02 5.64
CA ASP A 213 19.27 -18.12 6.13
C ASP A 213 20.31 -17.72 5.05
N ILE A 214 20.23 -18.32 3.86
CA ILE A 214 21.25 -18.33 2.81
C ILE A 214 20.68 -17.81 1.50
N SER A 215 19.63 -18.46 0.99
CA SER A 215 18.85 -18.03 -0.15
C SER A 215 17.92 -16.88 0.28
N CYS A 216 18.12 -15.71 -0.34
CA CYS A 216 17.22 -14.57 -0.19
C CYS A 216 15.90 -14.74 -0.99
N GLY A 217 15.71 -15.93 -1.58
CA GLY A 217 14.65 -16.25 -2.53
C GLY A 217 13.38 -16.77 -1.87
N LEU A 218 12.29 -16.75 -2.64
CA LEU A 218 11.01 -17.27 -2.21
C LEU A 218 10.97 -18.79 -2.41
N GLU A 219 10.74 -19.53 -1.33
CA GLU A 219 10.43 -20.98 -1.35
C GLU A 219 8.90 -21.15 -1.27
N TYR A 220 8.22 -21.37 -2.40
CA TYR A 220 6.76 -21.43 -2.45
C TYR A 220 6.18 -22.42 -1.44
N ASP A 221 6.75 -23.62 -1.35
CA ASP A 221 6.29 -24.66 -0.44
C ASP A 221 6.35 -24.21 1.02
N SER A 222 7.44 -23.55 1.42
CA SER A 222 7.63 -23.03 2.78
C SER A 222 6.70 -21.86 3.08
N VAL A 223 6.44 -20.98 2.12
CA VAL A 223 5.48 -19.87 2.27
C VAL A 223 4.05 -20.39 2.38
N ILE A 224 3.65 -21.32 1.51
CA ILE A 224 2.31 -21.94 1.54
C ILE A 224 2.12 -22.69 2.86
N ALA A 225 3.09 -23.50 3.29
CA ALA A 225 3.03 -24.20 4.57
C ALA A 225 2.95 -23.23 5.77
N ALA A 226 3.63 -22.08 5.70
CA ALA A 226 3.51 -21.02 6.71
C ALA A 226 2.12 -20.39 6.75
N MET A 227 1.44 -20.23 5.61
CA MET A 227 0.06 -19.72 5.54
C MET A 227 -0.94 -20.74 6.08
N GLU A 228 -0.79 -22.02 5.74
CA GLU A 228 -1.60 -23.09 6.31
C GLU A 228 -1.41 -23.22 7.81
N TYR A 229 -0.17 -23.05 8.30
CA TYR A 229 0.10 -23.00 9.73
C TYR A 229 -0.51 -21.76 10.38
N THR A 230 -0.52 -20.62 9.70
CA THR A 230 -1.17 -19.39 10.16
C THR A 230 -2.66 -19.62 10.40
N MET A 231 -3.35 -20.31 9.48
CA MET A 231 -4.76 -20.69 9.64
C MET A 231 -5.01 -21.54 10.90
N LYS A 232 -4.06 -22.41 11.28
CA LYS A 232 -4.17 -23.29 12.45
C LYS A 232 -3.83 -22.57 13.75
N ILE A 233 -2.79 -21.73 13.76
CA ILE A 233 -2.27 -21.11 14.99
C ILE A 233 -3.03 -19.85 15.38
N ALA A 234 -3.46 -19.03 14.42
CA ALA A 234 -4.08 -17.73 14.67
C ALA A 234 -5.31 -17.79 15.61
N PRO A 235 -6.23 -18.77 15.50
CA PRO A 235 -7.36 -18.91 16.43
C PRO A 235 -6.95 -19.16 17.89
N THR A 236 -5.76 -19.71 18.13
CA THR A 236 -5.24 -19.96 19.48
C THR A 236 -4.55 -18.74 20.09
N LEU A 237 -4.25 -17.73 19.28
CA LEU A 237 -3.59 -16.51 19.74
C LEU A 237 -4.61 -15.57 20.39
N LYS A 238 -4.24 -14.98 21.52
CA LYS A 238 -5.08 -14.01 22.24
C LYS A 238 -5.07 -12.65 21.51
N CYS A 239 -5.87 -12.54 20.45
CA CYS A 239 -5.96 -11.40 19.52
C CYS A 239 -7.41 -10.88 19.38
N PRO A 240 -8.06 -10.43 20.48
CA PRO A 240 -9.49 -10.11 20.51
C PRO A 240 -9.93 -8.96 19.60
N LYS A 241 -8.98 -8.21 19.02
CA LYS A 241 -9.25 -7.12 18.09
C LYS A 241 -8.93 -7.46 16.63
N GLY A 242 -8.53 -8.71 16.35
CA GLY A 242 -8.23 -9.17 15.00
C GLY A 242 -6.75 -9.45 14.73
N VAL A 243 -6.51 -10.04 13.57
CA VAL A 243 -5.20 -10.49 13.10
C VAL A 243 -4.91 -9.88 11.73
N ALA A 244 -3.74 -9.25 11.61
CA ALA A 244 -3.14 -8.90 10.33
C ALA A 244 -2.03 -9.91 10.00
N VAL A 245 -1.89 -10.22 8.71
CA VAL A 245 -0.82 -11.07 8.18
C VAL A 245 -0.02 -10.24 7.19
N LEU A 246 1.30 -10.24 7.37
CA LEU A 246 2.25 -9.59 6.46
C LEU A 246 3.08 -10.66 5.78
N ILE A 247 3.02 -10.69 4.46
CA ILE A 247 3.96 -11.47 3.63
C ILE A 247 4.89 -10.46 2.96
N GLY A 248 6.15 -10.43 3.41
CA GLY A 248 7.16 -9.47 2.94
C GLY A 248 7.72 -9.77 1.54
N LEU A 249 7.01 -10.58 0.77
CA LEU A 249 7.44 -11.15 -0.50
C LEU A 249 6.27 -11.27 -1.47
N GLY A 250 6.57 -11.16 -2.76
CA GLY A 250 5.72 -11.63 -3.85
C GLY A 250 6.50 -12.62 -4.72
N GLY A 251 5.80 -13.53 -5.37
CA GLY A 251 6.38 -14.47 -6.34
C GLY A 251 5.62 -14.42 -7.66
N PHE A 252 6.17 -15.04 -8.70
CA PHE A 252 5.44 -15.32 -9.95
C PHE A 252 4.09 -16.02 -9.70
N ASN A 253 3.20 -15.93 -10.68
CA ASN A 253 1.84 -16.46 -10.61
C ASN A 253 1.81 -17.93 -10.16
N SER A 254 1.11 -18.20 -9.06
CA SER A 254 0.93 -19.55 -8.51
C SER A 254 -0.49 -19.73 -7.97
N THR A 255 -1.23 -20.67 -8.55
CA THR A 255 -2.60 -21.01 -8.12
C THR A 255 -2.64 -21.45 -6.67
N ALA A 256 -1.66 -22.24 -6.22
CA ALA A 256 -1.60 -22.73 -4.85
C ALA A 256 -1.38 -21.59 -3.85
N PHE A 257 -0.46 -20.67 -4.16
CA PHE A 257 -0.19 -19.52 -3.31
C PHE A 257 -1.39 -18.54 -3.30
N SER A 258 -2.03 -18.29 -4.44
CA SER A 258 -3.27 -17.50 -4.51
C SER A 258 -4.39 -18.14 -3.67
N LYS A 259 -4.57 -19.46 -3.75
CA LYS A 259 -5.58 -20.19 -2.95
C LYS A 259 -5.32 -20.08 -1.45
N ALA A 260 -4.06 -20.22 -1.04
CA ALA A 260 -3.68 -20.06 0.37
C ALA A 260 -3.94 -18.62 0.86
N ALA A 261 -3.65 -17.61 0.03
CA ALA A 261 -3.88 -16.20 0.36
C ALA A 261 -5.38 -15.91 0.51
N LYS A 262 -6.18 -16.38 -0.44
CA LYS A 262 -7.64 -16.35 -0.37
C LYS A 262 -8.16 -16.99 0.91
N GLY A 263 -7.62 -18.16 1.30
CA GLY A 263 -8.01 -18.83 2.54
C GLY A 263 -7.77 -18.00 3.80
N LEU A 264 -6.68 -17.23 3.86
CA LEU A 264 -6.41 -16.31 4.98
C LEU A 264 -7.43 -15.17 5.02
N VAL A 265 -7.75 -14.57 3.88
CA VAL A 265 -8.73 -13.49 3.76
C VAL A 265 -10.13 -13.99 4.11
N ASP A 266 -10.53 -15.16 3.58
CA ASP A 266 -11.83 -15.79 3.84
C ASP A 266 -12.00 -16.18 5.33
N ALA A 267 -10.90 -16.39 6.06
CA ALA A 267 -10.89 -16.60 7.50
C ALA A 267 -11.01 -15.30 8.34
N GLY A 268 -11.13 -14.14 7.69
CA GLY A 268 -11.26 -12.84 8.35
C GLY A 268 -9.93 -12.24 8.80
N TYR A 269 -8.80 -12.63 8.19
CA TYR A 269 -7.51 -12.01 8.45
C TYR A 269 -7.23 -10.92 7.41
N PHE A 270 -6.70 -9.79 7.86
CA PHE A 270 -6.22 -8.75 6.95
C PHE A 270 -4.87 -9.17 6.36
N LEU A 271 -4.80 -9.43 5.06
CA LEU A 271 -3.56 -9.84 4.39
C LEU A 271 -2.92 -8.67 3.64
N THR A 272 -1.69 -8.31 4.02
CA THR A 272 -0.86 -7.31 3.35
C THR A 272 0.33 -7.96 2.65
N VAL A 273 0.59 -7.54 1.42
CA VAL A 273 1.75 -8.00 0.65
C VAL A 273 2.52 -6.86 0.00
N ALA A 274 3.81 -7.07 -0.16
CA ALA A 274 4.69 -6.18 -0.90
C ALA A 274 4.40 -6.26 -2.41
N ALA A 275 4.32 -5.12 -3.11
CA ALA A 275 4.17 -5.10 -4.56
C ALA A 275 5.39 -5.72 -5.29
N GLY A 276 6.57 -5.70 -4.67
CA GLY A 276 7.83 -6.17 -5.23
C GLY A 276 8.73 -5.04 -5.73
N ASP A 277 10.03 -5.35 -5.82
CA ASP A 277 11.10 -4.34 -5.98
C ASP A 277 11.76 -4.40 -7.37
N GLY A 278 10.99 -4.74 -8.41
CA GLY A 278 11.50 -4.92 -9.78
C GLY A 278 11.33 -3.72 -10.72
N GLY A 279 10.55 -2.71 -10.33
CA GLY A 279 10.17 -1.62 -11.22
C GLY A 279 9.34 -2.09 -12.42
N VAL A 280 8.55 -3.17 -12.25
CA VAL A 280 7.75 -3.80 -13.30
C VAL A 280 6.26 -3.79 -12.93
N ARG A 281 5.40 -4.07 -13.92
CA ARG A 281 3.97 -4.26 -13.67
C ARG A 281 3.74 -5.45 -12.72
N SER A 282 3.01 -5.23 -11.64
CA SER A 282 2.66 -6.22 -10.61
C SER A 282 1.63 -7.26 -11.08
N GLY A 283 1.11 -7.13 -12.30
CA GLY A 283 0.06 -7.99 -12.90
C GLY A 283 0.40 -9.48 -13.05
N SER A 284 1.59 -9.90 -12.59
CA SER A 284 2.04 -11.30 -12.62
C SER A 284 2.50 -11.82 -11.26
N LEU A 285 2.29 -11.05 -10.18
CA LEU A 285 2.76 -11.42 -8.85
C LEU A 285 1.63 -11.95 -7.97
N THR A 286 1.80 -13.15 -7.44
CA THR A 286 0.96 -13.74 -6.40
C THR A 286 1.53 -13.36 -5.03
N PRO A 287 0.69 -12.97 -4.05
CA PRO A 287 -0.78 -13.04 -4.04
C PRO A 287 -1.51 -11.74 -4.39
N ALA A 288 -0.84 -10.78 -5.03
CA ALA A 288 -1.43 -9.49 -5.42
C ALA A 288 -2.55 -9.58 -6.48
N LEU A 289 -2.87 -10.77 -6.99
CA LEU A 289 -3.94 -11.00 -7.96
C LEU A 289 -5.34 -11.11 -7.33
N ASP A 290 -5.48 -11.40 -6.02
CA ASP A 290 -6.78 -11.34 -5.34
C ASP A 290 -7.02 -9.89 -4.87
N PRO A 291 -8.07 -9.20 -5.37
CA PRO A 291 -8.30 -7.78 -5.04
C PRO A 291 -8.57 -7.52 -3.56
N ARG A 292 -8.86 -8.56 -2.77
CA ARG A 292 -9.07 -8.47 -1.32
C ARG A 292 -7.77 -8.55 -0.52
N VAL A 293 -6.66 -8.85 -1.17
CA VAL A 293 -5.31 -8.72 -0.61
C VAL A 293 -4.87 -7.28 -0.74
N CYS A 294 -4.29 -6.72 0.32
CA CYS A 294 -3.80 -5.34 0.30
C CYS A 294 -2.34 -5.29 -0.19
N THR A 295 -2.17 -5.01 -1.48
CA THR A 295 -0.88 -4.90 -2.16
C THR A 295 -0.33 -3.48 -2.03
N VAL A 296 0.93 -3.38 -1.61
CA VAL A 296 1.52 -2.09 -1.20
C VAL A 296 2.75 -1.73 -2.02
N GLY A 297 2.68 -0.59 -2.70
CA GLY A 297 3.82 0.05 -3.37
C GLY A 297 4.59 1.01 -2.45
N ALA A 298 5.80 1.39 -2.87
CA ALA A 298 6.70 2.18 -2.05
C ALA A 298 6.87 3.62 -2.55
N THR A 299 6.94 4.55 -1.60
CA THR A 299 7.28 5.96 -1.84
C THR A 299 8.50 6.37 -1.03
N ASP A 300 9.09 7.51 -1.43
CA ASP A 300 10.12 8.18 -0.66
C ASP A 300 9.59 9.36 0.16
N ARG A 301 10.49 10.03 0.88
CA ARG A 301 10.18 11.12 1.80
C ARG A 301 9.71 12.41 1.14
N GLU A 302 9.91 12.55 -0.16
CA GLU A 302 9.53 13.70 -0.98
C GLU A 302 8.23 13.42 -1.75
N ASP A 303 7.48 12.39 -1.32
CA ASP A 303 6.29 11.90 -1.99
C ASP A 303 6.55 11.51 -3.45
N ARG A 304 7.75 11.01 -3.78
CA ARG A 304 8.01 10.43 -5.11
C ARG A 304 7.71 8.94 -5.10
N TYR A 305 7.15 8.47 -6.22
CA TYR A 305 7.02 7.04 -6.47
C TYR A 305 8.41 6.41 -6.59
N TRP A 306 8.70 5.36 -5.82
CA TRP A 306 10.02 4.73 -5.88
C TRP A 306 10.18 3.96 -7.19
N LYS A 307 11.23 4.26 -7.98
CA LYS A 307 11.43 3.68 -9.31
C LYS A 307 11.50 2.15 -9.35
N TRP A 308 11.88 1.51 -8.25
CA TRP A 308 11.96 0.06 -8.14
C TRP A 308 10.67 -0.57 -7.59
N SER A 309 9.71 0.23 -7.08
CA SER A 309 8.41 -0.30 -6.69
C SER A 309 7.70 -0.83 -7.93
N ASN A 310 7.23 -2.06 -7.87
CA ASN A 310 6.31 -2.57 -8.86
C ASN A 310 4.99 -1.78 -8.81
N PHE A 311 4.36 -1.67 -9.97
CA PHE A 311 3.24 -0.77 -10.23
C PHE A 311 2.10 -1.49 -10.95
N GLY A 312 0.92 -0.87 -11.05
CA GLY A 312 -0.22 -1.48 -11.72
C GLY A 312 -1.53 -1.26 -10.99
N THR A 313 -2.63 -1.58 -11.66
CA THR A 313 -3.99 -1.55 -11.08
C THR A 313 -4.17 -2.49 -9.89
N ASN A 314 -3.27 -3.47 -9.74
CA ASN A 314 -3.28 -4.43 -8.63
C ASN A 314 -2.61 -3.88 -7.36
N VAL A 315 -1.94 -2.73 -7.44
CA VAL A 315 -1.39 -2.05 -6.25
C VAL A 315 -2.48 -1.17 -5.66
N ASN A 316 -2.98 -1.56 -4.48
CA ASN A 316 -4.11 -0.89 -3.83
C ASN A 316 -3.71 0.46 -3.21
N ILE A 317 -2.52 0.50 -2.60
CA ILE A 317 -2.10 1.62 -1.75
C ILE A 317 -0.57 1.80 -1.81
N LEU A 318 -0.13 3.04 -1.60
CA LEU A 318 1.27 3.40 -1.48
C LEU A 318 1.61 3.69 -0.01
N ALA A 319 2.83 3.38 0.41
CA ALA A 319 3.31 3.67 1.75
C ALA A 319 4.83 3.95 1.78
N PRO A 320 5.34 4.56 2.86
CA PRO A 320 6.77 4.80 3.02
C PRO A 320 7.60 3.53 2.89
N GLY A 321 8.50 3.49 1.89
CA GLY A 321 9.30 2.30 1.60
C GLY A 321 10.78 2.57 1.33
N VAL A 322 11.19 3.83 1.19
CA VAL A 322 12.58 4.22 0.87
C VAL A 322 13.28 4.83 2.10
N ASP A 323 14.52 4.43 2.34
CA ASP A 323 15.33 4.93 3.45
C ASP A 323 14.60 4.88 4.79
N ILE A 324 13.99 3.72 5.08
CA ILE A 324 13.23 3.47 6.30
C ILE A 324 14.17 2.93 7.39
N PRO A 325 14.35 3.68 8.51
CA PRO A 325 15.06 3.16 9.66
C PRO A 325 14.30 1.98 10.28
N SER A 326 15.00 0.88 10.51
CA SER A 326 14.45 -0.37 11.03
C SER A 326 15.51 -1.14 11.83
N LEU A 327 15.10 -2.20 12.53
CA LEU A 327 16.00 -2.98 13.38
C LEU A 327 16.76 -4.04 12.59
N THR A 328 18.00 -4.28 12.99
CA THR A 328 18.73 -5.51 12.64
C THR A 328 18.54 -6.55 13.75
N PRO A 329 18.60 -7.86 13.44
CA PRO A 329 18.65 -8.88 14.47
C PRO A 329 19.96 -8.74 15.28
N GLY A 330 19.89 -8.99 16.59
CA GLY A 330 21.08 -8.96 17.44
C GLY A 330 22.02 -10.11 17.09
N LEU A 331 23.24 -9.81 16.62
CA LEU A 331 24.28 -10.82 16.45
C LEU A 331 24.65 -11.40 17.83
N ARG A 332 24.27 -12.65 18.06
CA ARG A 332 24.67 -13.42 19.26
C ARG A 332 26.00 -14.11 18.96
N HIS A 333 27.11 -13.46 19.28
CA HIS A 333 28.42 -14.12 19.21
C HIS A 333 28.95 -14.38 20.62
N ARG A 334 29.21 -15.65 20.95
CA ARG A 334 29.75 -16.10 22.25
C ARG A 334 28.99 -15.57 23.48
N GLY A 335 27.66 -15.67 23.47
CA GLY A 335 26.83 -15.33 24.64
C GLY A 335 26.70 -13.84 24.95
N THR A 336 27.40 -12.95 24.25
CA THR A 336 27.19 -11.50 24.37
C THR A 336 26.16 -11.04 23.33
N VAL A 337 25.10 -10.39 23.81
CA VAL A 337 24.12 -9.71 22.95
C VAL A 337 24.71 -8.34 22.64
N ARG A 338 25.28 -8.16 21.43
CA ARG A 338 25.53 -6.80 20.95
C ARG A 338 24.18 -6.16 20.68
N ALA A 339 23.94 -4.97 21.24
CA ALA A 339 22.76 -4.18 20.91
C ALA A 339 22.72 -4.02 19.39
N SER A 340 21.72 -4.62 18.76
CA SER A 340 21.45 -4.47 17.34
C SER A 340 21.21 -2.99 17.04
N LYS A 341 21.99 -2.45 16.11
CA LYS A 341 21.86 -1.06 15.68
C LYS A 341 20.67 -0.93 14.73
N ALA A 342 20.07 0.25 14.70
CA ALA A 342 19.17 0.61 13.62
C ALA A 342 19.94 0.59 12.29
N THR A 343 19.30 0.10 11.24
CA THR A 343 19.77 0.18 9.85
C THR A 343 18.74 0.93 9.02
N VAL A 344 19.13 1.37 7.83
CA VAL A 344 18.26 2.07 6.89
C VAL A 344 18.20 1.23 5.62
N GLY A 345 17.01 1.03 5.09
CA GLY A 345 16.82 0.24 3.87
C GLY A 345 15.61 0.70 3.06
N SER A 346 15.55 0.21 1.83
CA SER A 346 14.53 0.56 0.85
C SER A 346 13.91 -0.71 0.26
N SER A 347 12.60 -0.90 0.41
CA SER A 347 11.84 -1.98 -0.22
C SER A 347 10.32 -1.78 -0.10
N THR A 348 9.57 -2.40 -1.00
CA THR A 348 8.10 -2.54 -0.88
C THR A 348 7.71 -3.41 0.31
N SER A 349 8.57 -4.30 0.82
CA SER A 349 8.32 -5.01 2.07
C SER A 349 8.27 -4.07 3.28
N LEU A 350 9.06 -2.99 3.29
CA LEU A 350 9.01 -1.96 4.34
C LEU A 350 7.75 -1.10 4.19
N ALA A 351 7.32 -0.81 2.96
CA ALA A 351 6.02 -0.16 2.70
C ALA A 351 4.84 -1.03 3.18
N ALA A 352 4.83 -2.32 2.83
CA ALA A 352 3.83 -3.28 3.30
C ALA A 352 3.82 -3.40 4.84
N ALA A 353 4.99 -3.32 5.47
CA ALA A 353 5.09 -3.32 6.94
C ALA A 353 4.39 -2.12 7.59
N HIS A 354 4.47 -0.93 6.98
CA HIS A 354 3.73 0.24 7.44
C HIS A 354 2.21 0.01 7.37
N VAL A 355 1.73 -0.59 6.27
CA VAL A 355 0.29 -0.87 6.08
C VAL A 355 -0.19 -1.99 7.01
N ALA A 356 0.59 -3.05 7.23
CA ALA A 356 0.27 -4.09 8.19
C ALA A 356 0.19 -3.53 9.63
N GLY A 357 1.11 -2.62 9.98
CA GLY A 357 1.05 -1.88 11.23
C GLY A 357 -0.16 -0.95 11.33
N LEU A 358 -0.50 -0.25 10.24
CA LEU A 358 -1.69 0.60 10.17
C LEU A 358 -2.97 -0.22 10.33
N ALA A 359 -3.05 -1.39 9.72
CA ALA A 359 -4.16 -2.30 9.88
C ALA A 359 -4.28 -2.78 11.32
N ALA A 360 -3.19 -3.21 11.95
CA ALA A 360 -3.19 -3.58 13.37
C ALA A 360 -3.60 -2.42 14.28
N TYR A 361 -3.25 -1.18 13.93
CA TYR A 361 -3.72 0.03 14.62
C TYR A 361 -5.24 0.23 14.47
N LEU A 362 -5.77 0.14 13.24
CA LEU A 362 -7.18 0.34 12.94
C LEU A 362 -8.08 -0.77 13.50
N LEU A 363 -7.64 -2.03 13.43
CA LEU A 363 -8.27 -3.18 14.10
C LEU A 363 -8.38 -2.93 15.62
N GLY A 364 -7.32 -2.39 16.24
CA GLY A 364 -7.31 -2.01 17.66
C GLY A 364 -8.35 -0.95 18.01
N LEU A 365 -8.72 -0.11 17.04
CA LEU A 365 -9.79 0.89 17.13
C LEU A 365 -11.18 0.34 16.76
N GLY A 366 -11.29 -0.97 16.50
CA GLY A 366 -12.56 -1.65 16.23
C GLY A 366 -13.00 -1.62 14.78
N LYS A 367 -12.09 -1.41 13.82
CA LYS A 367 -12.38 -1.65 12.40
C LYS A 367 -12.45 -3.15 12.13
N ASP A 368 -13.31 -3.52 11.19
CA ASP A 368 -13.42 -4.90 10.71
C ASP A 368 -12.26 -5.24 9.77
N ALA A 369 -11.80 -6.49 9.78
CA ALA A 369 -10.67 -6.93 8.96
C ALA A 369 -11.03 -7.11 7.48
N GLY A 370 -12.25 -7.54 7.17
CA GLY A 370 -12.69 -7.91 5.82
C GLY A 370 -12.76 -6.72 4.86
N SER A 371 -13.16 -5.56 5.35
CA SER A 371 -13.23 -4.30 4.56
C SER A 371 -12.05 -3.35 4.82
N LEU A 372 -11.01 -3.82 5.52
CA LEU A 372 -9.98 -2.92 6.03
C LEU A 372 -9.08 -2.35 4.94
N CYS A 373 -8.81 -3.08 3.86
CA CYS A 373 -7.99 -2.54 2.76
C CYS A 373 -8.73 -1.41 2.07
N ASP A 374 -10.01 -1.60 1.75
CA ASP A 374 -10.86 -0.56 1.16
C ASP A 374 -10.94 0.66 2.07
N TYR A 375 -11.10 0.46 3.38
CA TYR A 375 -11.06 1.56 4.35
C TYR A 375 -9.74 2.34 4.30
N ILE A 376 -8.60 1.64 4.26
CA ILE A 376 -7.27 2.27 4.16
C ILE A 376 -7.13 3.06 2.85
N VAL A 377 -7.61 2.50 1.73
CA VAL A 377 -7.58 3.16 0.42
C VAL A 377 -8.49 4.40 0.39
N VAL A 378 -9.72 4.29 0.89
CA VAL A 378 -10.68 5.40 0.91
C VAL A 378 -10.20 6.54 1.81
N THR A 379 -9.56 6.21 2.94
CA THR A 379 -9.08 7.21 3.91
C THR A 379 -7.65 7.69 3.67
N GLY A 380 -6.94 7.11 2.70
CA GLY A 380 -5.62 7.55 2.27
C GLY A 380 -5.62 8.98 1.70
N ILE A 381 -4.42 9.52 1.54
CA ILE A 381 -4.20 10.85 0.95
C ILE A 381 -4.04 10.67 -0.55
N ARG A 382 -4.85 11.38 -1.32
CA ARG A 382 -4.91 11.26 -2.78
C ARG A 382 -4.03 12.30 -3.46
N ASP A 383 -3.53 11.93 -4.63
CA ASP A 383 -2.93 12.85 -5.61
C ASP A 383 -1.74 13.66 -5.07
N VAL A 384 -1.02 13.09 -4.10
CA VAL A 384 0.19 13.66 -3.51
C VAL A 384 1.47 13.02 -4.04
N ILE A 385 1.37 11.85 -4.66
CA ILE A 385 2.56 11.14 -5.16
C ILE A 385 2.94 11.66 -6.54
N ASN A 386 4.20 12.06 -6.65
CA ASN A 386 4.83 12.51 -7.87
C ASN A 386 5.39 11.33 -8.66
N TYR A 387 4.85 11.11 -9.85
CA TYR A 387 5.41 10.23 -10.87
C TYR A 387 6.40 11.03 -11.73
N SER A 388 7.42 10.37 -12.29
CA SER A 388 8.52 11.12 -12.95
C SER A 388 8.10 11.85 -14.23
N SER A 389 6.97 11.48 -14.85
CA SER A 389 6.40 12.16 -16.02
C SER A 389 4.93 11.76 -16.24
N SER A 390 4.18 12.50 -17.07
CA SER A 390 2.81 12.14 -17.46
C SER A 390 2.73 10.84 -18.28
N ASN A 391 3.80 10.48 -19.01
CA ASN A 391 3.92 9.24 -19.80
C ASN A 391 4.51 8.07 -19.00
N ASP A 392 4.64 8.23 -17.68
CA ASP A 392 5.16 7.20 -16.80
C ASP A 392 4.10 6.12 -16.60
N SER A 393 4.35 4.91 -17.12
CA SER A 393 3.40 3.78 -17.02
C SER A 393 3.02 3.40 -15.58
N ARG A 394 3.76 3.90 -14.58
CA ARG A 394 3.43 3.80 -13.15
C ARG A 394 2.16 4.58 -12.76
N ASN A 395 1.74 5.56 -13.56
CA ASN A 395 0.56 6.40 -13.34
C ASN A 395 -0.76 5.61 -13.29
N GLU A 396 -0.77 4.35 -13.77
CA GLU A 396 -1.90 3.44 -13.64
C GLU A 396 -2.09 2.91 -12.20
N THR A 397 -1.06 3.04 -11.36
CA THR A 397 -1.16 2.73 -9.94
C THR A 397 -1.98 3.79 -9.26
N ALA A 398 -2.91 3.40 -8.39
CA ALA A 398 -3.68 4.35 -7.60
C ALA A 398 -2.76 5.33 -6.85
N ASN A 399 -2.93 6.63 -7.08
CA ASN A 399 -2.21 7.69 -6.37
C ASN A 399 -2.83 7.93 -4.99
N VAL A 400 -2.67 6.94 -4.11
CA VAL A 400 -3.23 6.95 -2.76
C VAL A 400 -2.15 6.53 -1.78
N LEU A 401 -1.79 7.45 -0.87
CA LEU A 401 -0.81 7.20 0.18
C LEU A 401 -1.50 6.87 1.51
N ALA A 402 -1.03 5.83 2.17
CA ALA A 402 -1.53 5.39 3.47
C ALA A 402 -1.46 6.52 4.52
N ASN A 403 -2.54 6.67 5.29
CA ASN A 403 -2.64 7.63 6.37
C ASN A 403 -3.47 7.04 7.52
N ASN A 404 -3.09 7.34 8.76
CA ASN A 404 -3.74 6.78 9.94
C ASN A 404 -5.02 7.53 10.36
N GLY A 405 -5.43 8.54 9.60
CA GLY A 405 -6.60 9.39 9.80
C GLY A 405 -6.29 10.73 10.47
N PHE A 406 -5.03 11.01 10.82
CA PHE A 406 -4.59 12.35 11.19
C PHE A 406 -4.08 13.10 9.95
N ARG A 407 -4.58 14.32 9.72
CA ARG A 407 -4.34 15.12 8.51
C ARG A 407 -3.94 16.56 8.82
N GLU A 408 -3.16 16.75 9.88
CA GLU A 408 -2.65 18.09 10.22
C GLU A 408 -1.75 18.67 9.12
#